data_AF-A0AAD7FG69-F1
#
_entry.id   AF-A0AAD7FG69-F1
#
_cell.length_a   1.000
_cell.length_b   1.000
_cell.length_c   1.000
_cell.angle_alpha   90.00
_cell.angle_beta   90.00
_cell.angle_gamma   90.00
#
_symmetry.space_group_name_H-M   'P 1'
#
loop_
_entity.id
_entity.type
_entity.pdbx_description
1 polymer ?
#
loop_
_entity_poly.entity_id
_entity_poly.type
_entity_poly.pdbx_seq_one_letter_code
_entity_poly.pdbx_strand_id
1 'polypeptide(L)'
;MYEDHKAQDDPVAFSKFLKSQRAAAKDIKSAAFNCAFWARHRVLDVVERRNRDCWRKILKSVEKRLLREGWAAVDIQAAAWNYEKEAEVRHLHTIRTLTHRLWKRLRPYIVWHVALERAPRLRKERGQLCYRRKKCIQHAALNTLSELVPGHDNIFYPPPHELTELPPLVELVRDPSQDELSPDDPRVIAFLTSSEARAFMDGWLARTQAHLVSLLPTTTATSENHDQSVDRHPNHLELINRATSVFRFPCISHGGLGVGWEFARGHMHVFGDEVWRYRKSVEFSEQGRATAQSLVDLLGMHNEVSAAEMDGKGARFVCGRCPIPSHGRQALQWRECIQHDVEEHKTPSWFLVSPLATADLLRREEEDTPARRSMAPTWPHAAPCERRRSSPPQWKFKLDLELHRDPWLKPLPPMRARILEAGKRPAIFRCTHCAVEEPDIVKLFNERSIWVHVVDKHAYVGRRPDERDWTKVELLMPRLA
;
A
#
# COMPACT_ATOMS: atom_id res chain seq x y z
N MET A 1 -14.50 -97.64 -3.51
CA MET A 1 -15.41 -97.73 -2.34
C MET A 1 -16.74 -97.18 -2.79
N TYR A 2 -17.73 -98.06 -2.77
CA TYR A 2 -19.02 -98.00 -3.44
C TYR A 2 -20.10 -97.61 -2.42
N GLU A 3 -20.57 -96.36 -2.43
CA GLU A 3 -21.81 -95.96 -1.72
C GLU A 3 -22.63 -94.90 -2.50
N ASP A 4 -22.47 -94.79 -3.83
CA ASP A 4 -23.14 -93.74 -4.63
C ASP A 4 -24.40 -94.19 -5.39
N HIS A 5 -24.89 -95.42 -5.19
CA HIS A 5 -26.02 -95.96 -5.94
C HIS A 5 -27.42 -95.82 -5.29
N LYS A 6 -27.56 -95.12 -4.15
CA LYS A 6 -28.88 -94.91 -3.49
C LYS A 6 -29.54 -93.54 -3.76
N ALA A 7 -28.93 -92.67 -4.56
CA ALA A 7 -29.47 -91.33 -4.82
C ALA A 7 -30.52 -91.25 -5.94
N GLN A 8 -30.93 -92.37 -6.54
CA GLN A 8 -31.87 -92.36 -7.69
C GLN A 8 -33.35 -92.26 -7.31
N ASP A 9 -33.74 -92.44 -6.04
CA ASP A 9 -35.16 -92.47 -5.63
C ASP A 9 -35.69 -91.17 -4.97
N ASP A 10 -34.86 -90.13 -4.78
CA ASP A 10 -35.32 -88.80 -4.29
C ASP A 10 -35.03 -87.67 -5.30
N PRO A 11 -36.00 -87.33 -6.17
CA PRO A 11 -35.83 -86.29 -7.19
C PRO A 11 -35.60 -84.89 -6.62
N VAL A 12 -36.00 -84.62 -5.37
CA VAL A 12 -35.80 -83.32 -4.71
C VAL A 12 -34.35 -83.19 -4.25
N ALA A 13 -33.79 -84.22 -3.61
CA ALA A 13 -32.39 -84.26 -3.22
C ALA A 13 -31.46 -84.15 -4.44
N PHE A 14 -31.76 -84.88 -5.52
CA PHE A 14 -30.98 -84.82 -6.77
C PHE A 14 -31.06 -83.43 -7.43
N SER A 15 -32.24 -82.80 -7.48
CA SER A 15 -32.41 -81.43 -7.98
C SER A 15 -31.62 -80.40 -7.15
N LYS A 16 -31.61 -80.54 -5.83
CA LYS A 16 -30.82 -79.68 -4.92
C LYS A 16 -29.32 -79.87 -5.14
N PHE A 17 -28.85 -81.11 -5.31
CA PHE A 17 -27.47 -81.40 -5.68
C PHE A 17 -27.09 -80.77 -7.02
N LEU A 18 -27.90 -80.94 -8.07
CA LEU A 18 -27.64 -80.32 -9.38
C LEU A 18 -27.62 -78.79 -9.32
N LYS A 19 -28.51 -78.15 -8.54
CA LYS A 19 -28.46 -76.70 -8.30
C LYS A 19 -27.18 -76.28 -7.59
N SER A 20 -26.76 -77.02 -6.55
CA SER A 20 -25.50 -76.79 -5.84
C SER A 20 -24.29 -76.93 -6.78
N GLN A 21 -24.25 -77.98 -7.59
CA GLN A 21 -23.18 -78.20 -8.57
C GLN A 21 -23.13 -77.11 -9.64
N ARG A 22 -24.29 -76.64 -10.13
CA ARG A 22 -24.35 -75.51 -11.08
C ARG A 22 -23.88 -74.19 -10.46
N ALA A 23 -24.24 -73.94 -9.19
CA ALA A 23 -23.77 -72.77 -8.46
C ALA A 23 -22.24 -72.82 -8.26
N ALA A 24 -21.73 -73.96 -7.77
CA ALA A 24 -20.28 -74.19 -7.64
C ALA A 24 -19.54 -74.04 -8.98
N ALA A 25 -20.08 -74.58 -10.07
CA ALA A 25 -19.51 -74.41 -11.41
C ALA A 25 -19.50 -72.94 -11.88
N LYS A 26 -20.53 -72.15 -11.55
CA LYS A 26 -20.61 -70.72 -11.85
C LYS A 26 -19.56 -69.94 -11.05
N ASP A 27 -19.38 -70.26 -9.78
CA ASP A 27 -18.39 -69.62 -8.90
C ASP A 27 -16.97 -69.95 -9.36
N ILE A 28 -16.69 -71.21 -9.70
CA ILE A 28 -15.41 -71.64 -10.29
C ILE A 28 -15.15 -70.89 -11.61
N LYS A 29 -16.15 -70.77 -12.49
CA LYS A 29 -16.01 -70.06 -13.76
C LYS A 29 -15.76 -68.56 -13.57
N SER A 30 -16.42 -67.94 -12.59
CA SER A 30 -16.22 -66.52 -12.22
C SER A 30 -14.82 -66.29 -11.65
N ALA A 31 -14.38 -67.15 -10.72
CA ALA A 31 -13.03 -67.10 -10.16
C ALA A 31 -11.96 -67.30 -11.24
N ALA A 32 -12.15 -68.27 -12.15
CA ALA A 32 -11.24 -68.50 -13.27
C ALA A 32 -11.16 -67.29 -14.22
N PHE A 33 -12.29 -66.64 -14.52
CA PHE A 33 -12.32 -65.41 -15.32
C PHE A 33 -11.55 -64.26 -14.64
N ASN A 34 -11.78 -64.04 -13.35
CA ASN A 34 -11.09 -63.00 -12.58
C ASN A 34 -9.59 -63.28 -12.50
N CYS A 35 -9.18 -64.53 -12.28
CA CYS A 35 -7.78 -64.94 -12.31
C CYS A 35 -7.14 -64.70 -13.69
N ALA A 36 -7.83 -65.03 -14.79
CA ALA A 36 -7.35 -64.79 -16.14
C ALA A 36 -7.24 -63.29 -16.48
N PHE A 37 -8.24 -62.49 -16.08
CA PHE A 37 -8.24 -61.04 -16.23
C PHE A 37 -7.08 -60.40 -15.46
N TRP A 38 -6.91 -60.77 -14.19
CA TRP A 38 -5.80 -60.30 -13.36
C TRP A 38 -4.45 -60.70 -13.92
N ALA A 39 -4.28 -61.95 -14.37
CA ALA A 39 -3.05 -62.40 -15.01
C ALA A 39 -2.72 -61.58 -16.26
N ARG A 40 -3.72 -61.28 -17.11
CA ARG A 40 -3.57 -60.43 -18.29
C ARG A 40 -3.14 -59.01 -17.92
N HIS A 41 -3.82 -58.38 -16.95
CA HIS A 41 -3.48 -57.05 -16.48
C HIS A 41 -2.07 -56.99 -15.88
N ARG A 42 -1.69 -57.99 -15.08
CA ARG A 42 -0.34 -58.05 -14.50
C ARG A 42 0.74 -58.17 -15.58
N VAL A 43 0.49 -58.95 -16.64
CA VAL A 43 1.42 -59.03 -17.78
C VAL A 43 1.52 -57.67 -18.49
N LEU A 44 0.40 -57.00 -18.73
CA LEU A 44 0.39 -55.65 -19.33
C LEU A 44 1.12 -54.64 -18.45
N ASP A 45 0.88 -54.62 -17.14
CA ASP A 45 1.56 -53.74 -16.18
C ASP A 45 3.08 -53.95 -16.16
N VAL A 46 3.53 -55.20 -16.26
CA VAL A 46 4.96 -55.54 -16.32
C VAL A 46 5.56 -55.05 -17.63
N VAL A 47 4.87 -55.24 -18.76
CA VAL A 47 5.30 -54.75 -20.08
C VAL A 47 5.35 -53.22 -20.09
N GLU A 48 4.34 -52.54 -19.57
CA GLU A 48 4.30 -51.07 -19.47
C GLU A 48 5.39 -50.51 -18.56
N ARG A 49 5.64 -51.14 -17.40
CA ARG A 49 6.77 -50.75 -16.54
C ARG A 49 8.10 -50.93 -17.24
N ARG A 50 8.32 -52.07 -17.89
CA ARG A 50 9.55 -52.34 -18.66
C ARG A 50 9.72 -51.33 -19.80
N ASN A 51 8.66 -51.02 -20.53
CA ASN A 51 8.68 -50.04 -21.61
C ASN A 51 8.98 -48.64 -21.08
N ARG A 52 8.39 -48.23 -19.95
CA ARG A 52 8.73 -46.97 -19.25
C ARG A 52 10.20 -46.92 -18.83
N ASP A 53 10.75 -48.02 -18.31
CA ASP A 53 12.16 -48.09 -17.90
C ASP A 53 13.11 -47.97 -19.10
N CYS A 54 12.82 -48.71 -20.18
CA CYS A 54 13.57 -48.60 -21.44
C CYS A 54 13.48 -47.18 -22.01
N TRP A 55 12.29 -46.59 -21.99
CA TRP A 55 12.06 -45.23 -22.46
C TRP A 55 12.86 -44.20 -21.66
N ARG A 56 12.84 -44.28 -20.32
CA ARG A 56 13.66 -43.42 -19.45
C ARG A 56 15.16 -43.54 -19.75
N LYS A 57 15.65 -44.74 -20.06
CA LYS A 57 17.06 -44.94 -20.45
C LYS A 57 17.37 -44.29 -21.81
N ILE A 58 16.45 -44.38 -22.76
CA ILE A 58 16.58 -43.72 -24.08
C ILE A 58 16.58 -42.20 -23.91
N LEU A 59 15.63 -41.64 -23.17
CA LEU A 59 15.56 -40.20 -22.91
C LEU A 59 16.85 -39.67 -22.26
N LYS A 60 17.38 -40.36 -21.23
CA LYS A 60 18.69 -40.01 -20.66
C LYS A 60 19.84 -40.07 -21.67
N SER A 61 19.77 -41.00 -22.63
CA SER A 61 20.78 -41.12 -23.69
C SER A 61 20.66 -40.00 -24.74
N VAL A 62 19.44 -39.59 -25.04
CA VAL A 62 19.13 -38.41 -25.89
C VAL A 62 19.65 -37.15 -25.21
N GLU A 63 19.30 -36.93 -23.94
CA GLU A 63 19.75 -35.79 -23.13
C GLU A 63 21.29 -35.69 -23.11
N LYS A 64 22.00 -36.78 -22.80
CA LYS A 64 23.47 -36.83 -22.85
C LYS A 64 24.06 -36.51 -24.23
N ARG A 65 23.35 -36.79 -25.33
CA ARG A 65 23.80 -36.41 -26.67
C ARG A 65 23.55 -34.94 -26.95
N LEU A 66 22.37 -34.44 -26.63
CA LEU A 66 22.03 -33.02 -26.80
C LEU A 66 22.95 -32.11 -25.97
N LEU A 67 23.25 -32.49 -24.72
CA LEU A 67 24.23 -31.78 -23.89
C LEU A 67 25.62 -31.73 -24.55
N ARG A 68 26.08 -32.84 -25.15
CA ARG A 68 27.34 -32.88 -25.90
C ARG A 68 27.32 -32.06 -27.19
N GLU A 69 26.13 -31.86 -27.78
CA GLU A 69 25.92 -30.98 -28.93
C GLU A 69 25.77 -29.50 -28.53
N GLY A 70 25.87 -29.16 -27.24
CA GLY A 70 25.83 -27.77 -26.74
C GLY A 70 24.44 -27.23 -26.42
N TRP A 71 23.41 -28.07 -26.37
CA TRP A 71 22.08 -27.66 -25.92
C TRP A 71 22.03 -27.48 -24.40
N ALA A 72 21.30 -26.47 -23.93
CA ALA A 72 21.15 -26.23 -22.50
C ALA A 72 20.22 -27.28 -21.86
N ALA A 73 20.58 -27.75 -20.66
CA ALA A 73 19.80 -28.76 -19.93
C ALA A 73 18.34 -28.35 -19.72
N VAL A 74 18.09 -27.07 -19.44
CA VAL A 74 16.75 -26.52 -19.22
C VAL A 74 15.85 -26.65 -20.46
N ASP A 75 16.39 -26.43 -21.66
CA ASP A 75 15.63 -26.56 -22.91
C ASP A 75 15.27 -28.02 -23.18
N ILE A 76 16.22 -28.93 -22.91
CA ILE A 76 16.03 -30.37 -23.07
C ILE A 76 14.95 -30.88 -22.11
N GLN A 77 14.98 -30.44 -20.86
CA GLN A 77 14.00 -30.83 -19.84
C GLN A 77 12.60 -30.30 -20.13
N ALA A 78 12.48 -29.05 -20.59
CA ALA A 78 11.20 -28.48 -21.00
C ALA A 78 10.58 -29.27 -22.16
N ALA A 79 11.39 -29.58 -23.18
CA ALA A 79 10.94 -30.35 -24.34
C ALA A 79 10.62 -31.82 -24.00
N ALA A 80 11.19 -32.36 -22.91
CA ALA A 80 11.01 -33.76 -22.50
C ALA A 80 9.53 -34.15 -22.33
N TRP A 81 8.69 -33.20 -21.91
CA TRP A 81 7.26 -33.38 -21.67
C TRP A 81 6.42 -33.46 -22.95
N ASN A 82 6.91 -32.91 -24.06
CA ASN A 82 6.21 -32.94 -25.34
C ASN A 82 6.43 -34.27 -26.09
N TYR A 83 7.56 -34.95 -25.84
CA TYR A 83 7.88 -36.25 -26.45
C TYR A 83 6.88 -37.36 -26.10
N GLU A 84 6.25 -37.32 -24.93
CA GLU A 84 5.31 -38.36 -24.52
C GLU A 84 3.97 -38.27 -25.28
N LYS A 85 3.64 -37.10 -25.83
CA LYS A 85 2.34 -36.86 -26.45
C LYS A 85 2.31 -37.21 -27.94
N GLU A 86 3.43 -37.08 -28.64
CA GLU A 86 3.50 -37.29 -30.10
C GLU A 86 3.52 -38.77 -30.50
N ALA A 87 2.63 -39.14 -31.41
CA ALA A 87 2.48 -40.51 -31.90
C ALA A 87 3.76 -41.05 -32.57
N GLU A 88 4.52 -40.19 -33.25
CA GLU A 88 5.78 -40.57 -33.92
C GLU A 88 6.87 -41.00 -32.93
N VAL A 89 6.84 -40.44 -31.73
CA VAL A 89 7.76 -40.77 -30.63
C VAL A 89 7.28 -42.01 -29.87
N ARG A 90 5.98 -42.34 -29.89
CA ARG A 90 5.46 -43.57 -29.26
C ARG A 90 6.06 -44.84 -29.86
N HIS A 91 6.44 -44.85 -31.13
CA HIS A 91 7.15 -46.00 -31.72
C HIS A 91 8.49 -46.28 -31.04
N LEU A 92 9.07 -45.31 -30.33
CA LEU A 92 10.29 -45.47 -29.56
C LEU A 92 10.11 -46.31 -28.30
N HIS A 93 8.88 -46.54 -27.82
CA HIS A 93 8.64 -47.46 -26.70
C HIS A 93 9.04 -48.91 -27.02
N THR A 94 9.13 -49.27 -28.30
CA THR A 94 9.57 -50.59 -28.75
C THR A 94 11.10 -50.72 -28.83
N ILE A 95 11.82 -49.60 -28.74
CA ILE A 95 13.26 -49.55 -28.94
C ILE A 95 13.95 -49.77 -27.59
N ARG A 96 14.99 -50.61 -27.57
CA ARG A 96 15.78 -50.90 -26.36
C ARG A 96 16.99 -49.98 -26.19
N THR A 97 17.60 -49.54 -27.29
CA THR A 97 18.87 -48.79 -27.28
C THR A 97 18.89 -47.71 -28.36
N LEU A 98 19.40 -46.52 -28.03
CA LEU A 98 19.58 -45.42 -28.97
C LEU A 98 20.82 -45.65 -29.86
N THR A 99 20.63 -46.36 -30.97
CA THR A 99 21.70 -46.58 -31.96
C THR A 99 22.05 -45.31 -32.74
N HIS A 100 23.23 -45.26 -33.37
CA HIS A 100 23.64 -44.13 -34.19
C HIS A 100 22.67 -43.86 -35.36
N ARG A 101 22.24 -44.90 -36.08
CA ARG A 101 21.28 -44.81 -37.18
C ARG A 101 19.92 -44.26 -36.70
N LEU A 102 19.46 -44.72 -35.55
CA LEU A 102 18.21 -44.25 -34.97
C LEU A 102 18.31 -42.79 -34.54
N TRP A 103 19.42 -42.40 -33.88
CA TRP A 103 19.67 -41.00 -33.52
C TRP A 103 19.64 -40.10 -34.76
N LYS A 104 20.34 -40.47 -35.84
CA LYS A 104 20.35 -39.71 -37.09
C LYS A 104 18.93 -39.47 -37.64
N ARG A 105 18.03 -40.43 -37.48
CA ARG A 105 16.63 -40.33 -37.89
C ARG A 105 15.79 -39.44 -36.97
N LEU A 106 15.96 -39.56 -35.65
CA LEU A 106 15.14 -38.83 -34.67
C LEU A 106 15.64 -37.42 -34.38
N ARG A 107 16.92 -37.16 -34.62
CA ARG A 107 17.57 -35.90 -34.29
C ARG A 107 16.84 -34.67 -34.82
N PRO A 108 16.39 -34.60 -36.09
CA PRO A 108 15.69 -33.42 -36.60
C PRO A 108 14.44 -33.07 -35.78
N TYR A 109 13.63 -34.07 -35.41
CA TYR A 109 12.41 -33.89 -34.62
C TYR A 109 12.73 -33.45 -33.18
N ILE A 110 13.67 -34.15 -32.52
CA ILE A 110 14.09 -33.83 -31.15
C ILE A 110 14.67 -32.42 -31.08
N VAL A 111 15.57 -32.07 -32.01
CA VAL A 111 16.19 -30.73 -32.07
C VAL A 111 15.15 -29.65 -32.34
N TRP A 112 14.16 -29.89 -33.20
CA TRP A 112 13.08 -28.94 -33.45
C TRP A 112 12.28 -28.65 -32.17
N HIS A 113 11.92 -29.67 -31.39
CA HIS A 113 11.24 -29.50 -30.10
C HIS A 113 12.08 -28.74 -29.07
N VAL A 114 13.38 -29.07 -28.94
CA VAL A 114 14.27 -28.31 -28.04
C VAL A 114 14.42 -26.86 -28.50
N ALA A 115 14.48 -26.61 -29.81
CA ALA A 115 14.54 -25.25 -30.36
C ALA A 115 13.25 -24.46 -30.13
N LEU A 116 12.09 -25.10 -30.20
CA LEU A 116 10.79 -24.49 -29.89
C LEU A 116 10.73 -23.99 -28.44
N GLU A 117 11.28 -24.75 -27.49
CA GLU A 117 11.31 -24.36 -26.06
C GLU A 117 12.39 -23.30 -25.76
N ARG A 118 13.48 -23.30 -26.53
CA ARG A 118 14.59 -22.34 -26.37
C ARG A 118 14.15 -20.89 -26.59
N ALA A 119 13.35 -20.61 -27.63
CA ALA A 119 12.99 -19.23 -27.96
C ALA A 119 12.12 -18.54 -26.90
N PRO A 120 11.04 -19.15 -26.35
CA PRO A 120 10.32 -18.64 -25.19
C PRO A 120 11.20 -18.44 -23.95
N ARG A 121 12.09 -19.40 -23.63
CA ARG A 121 13.03 -19.26 -22.51
C ARG A 121 13.93 -18.04 -22.69
N LEU A 122 14.60 -17.93 -23.84
CA LEU A 122 15.50 -16.80 -24.12
C LEU A 122 14.75 -15.46 -24.08
N ARG A 123 13.50 -15.39 -24.58
CA ARG A 123 12.66 -14.19 -24.45
C ARG A 123 12.37 -13.85 -23.00
N LYS A 124 12.06 -14.85 -22.17
CA LYS A 124 11.81 -14.66 -20.72
C LYS A 124 13.07 -14.20 -20.00
N GLU A 125 14.20 -14.85 -20.23
CA GLU A 125 15.50 -14.46 -19.66
C GLU A 125 15.89 -13.05 -20.07
N ARG A 126 15.68 -12.71 -21.35
CA ARG A 126 15.91 -11.36 -21.87
C ARG A 126 15.01 -10.33 -21.19
N GLY A 127 13.72 -10.62 -21.06
CA GLY A 127 12.78 -9.76 -20.36
C GLY A 127 13.17 -9.55 -18.89
N GLN A 128 13.63 -10.61 -18.22
CA GLN A 128 14.13 -10.52 -16.85
C GLN A 128 15.41 -9.69 -16.74
N LEU A 129 16.35 -9.82 -17.68
CA LEU A 129 17.56 -8.99 -17.72
C LEU A 129 17.20 -7.52 -17.92
N CYS A 130 16.36 -7.20 -18.91
CA CYS A 130 15.90 -5.83 -19.13
C CYS A 130 15.19 -5.26 -17.89
N TYR A 131 14.36 -6.07 -17.21
CA TYR A 131 13.73 -5.66 -15.94
C TYR A 131 14.75 -5.35 -14.84
N ARG A 132 15.77 -6.22 -14.64
CA ARG A 132 16.84 -5.98 -13.66
C ARG A 132 17.65 -4.72 -14.00
N ARG A 133 17.98 -4.51 -15.28
CA ARG A 133 18.65 -3.29 -15.75
C ARG A 133 17.81 -2.04 -15.50
N LYS A 134 16.50 -2.08 -15.79
CA LYS A 134 15.57 -0.98 -15.48
C LYS A 134 15.59 -0.65 -13.98
N LYS A 135 15.51 -1.66 -13.11
CA LYS A 135 15.56 -1.48 -11.65
C LYS A 135 16.89 -0.91 -11.17
N CYS A 136 18.01 -1.33 -11.78
CA CYS A 136 19.32 -0.80 -11.49
C CYS A 136 19.42 0.70 -11.82
N ILE A 137 18.98 1.11 -13.00
CA ILE A 137 18.95 2.53 -13.40
C ILE A 137 18.03 3.35 -12.47
N GLN A 138 16.88 2.80 -12.08
CA GLN A 138 15.98 3.46 -11.12
C GLN A 138 16.68 3.73 -9.78
N HIS A 139 17.46 2.78 -9.28
CA HIS A 139 18.23 2.94 -8.05
C HIS A 139 19.38 3.94 -8.20
N ALA A 140 20.12 3.85 -9.31
CA ALA A 140 21.17 4.82 -9.64
C ALA A 140 20.60 6.25 -9.72
N ALA A 141 19.46 6.44 -10.38
CA ALA A 141 18.78 7.73 -10.46
C ALA A 141 18.43 8.28 -9.08
N LEU A 142 17.84 7.47 -8.19
CA LEU A 142 17.53 7.91 -6.82
C LEU A 142 18.78 8.36 -6.05
N ASN A 143 19.90 7.65 -6.20
CA ASN A 143 21.15 7.98 -5.50
C ASN A 143 21.82 9.21 -6.11
N THR A 144 22.06 9.23 -7.42
CA THR A 144 22.73 10.35 -8.10
C THR A 144 21.96 11.65 -7.96
N LEU A 145 20.63 11.62 -8.13
CA LEU A 145 19.82 12.82 -8.02
C LEU A 145 19.75 13.33 -6.56
N SER A 146 19.83 12.46 -5.56
CA SER A 146 19.93 12.88 -4.16
C SER A 146 21.18 13.70 -3.86
N GLU A 147 22.29 13.41 -4.54
CA GLU A 147 23.58 14.07 -4.32
C GLU A 147 23.69 15.42 -5.04
N LEU A 148 23.01 15.57 -6.19
CA LEU A 148 23.12 16.77 -7.03
C LEU A 148 22.48 18.03 -6.43
N VAL A 149 21.54 17.87 -5.50
CA VAL A 149 20.85 19.01 -4.89
C VAL A 149 20.86 18.84 -3.36
N PRO A 150 21.95 19.27 -2.69
CA PRO A 150 22.07 19.18 -1.24
C PRO A 150 20.91 19.90 -0.54
N GLY A 151 20.27 19.22 0.43
CA GLY A 151 19.18 19.80 1.23
C GLY A 151 17.78 19.64 0.64
N HIS A 152 17.65 19.06 -0.56
CA HIS A 152 16.37 18.69 -1.13
C HIS A 152 16.18 17.18 -0.98
N ASP A 153 15.19 16.75 -0.19
CA ASP A 153 14.77 15.34 -0.17
C ASP A 153 14.49 14.85 -1.60
N ASN A 154 14.74 13.58 -1.95
CA ASN A 154 14.68 12.94 -3.30
C ASN A 154 13.35 13.06 -4.10
N ILE A 155 12.47 13.95 -3.67
CA ILE A 155 11.06 14.09 -3.99
C ILE A 155 10.86 15.14 -5.10
N PHE A 156 11.91 15.87 -5.49
CA PHE A 156 11.86 16.90 -6.54
C PHE A 156 12.05 16.34 -7.96
N TYR A 157 12.26 15.03 -8.09
CA TYR A 157 12.62 14.42 -9.35
C TYR A 157 11.42 13.72 -10.02
N PRO A 158 11.44 13.54 -11.34
CA PRO A 158 10.51 12.65 -12.01
C PRO A 158 10.60 11.24 -11.39
N PRO A 159 9.49 10.48 -11.35
CA PRO A 159 9.52 9.10 -10.90
C PRO A 159 10.63 8.32 -11.63
N PRO A 160 11.44 7.49 -10.95
CA PRO A 160 12.61 6.86 -11.57
C PRO A 160 12.30 6.02 -12.81
N HIS A 161 11.08 5.49 -12.92
CA HIS A 161 10.68 4.74 -14.11
C HIS A 161 10.47 5.64 -15.34
N GLU A 162 10.08 6.91 -15.19
CA GLU A 162 10.01 7.84 -16.32
C GLU A 162 11.40 8.12 -16.89
N LEU A 163 12.42 8.21 -16.03
CA LEU A 163 13.82 8.38 -16.47
C LEU A 163 14.29 7.17 -17.29
N THR A 164 13.90 5.95 -16.93
CA THR A 164 14.27 4.75 -17.68
C THR A 164 13.66 4.64 -19.08
N GLU A 165 12.68 5.50 -19.41
CA GLU A 165 12.10 5.58 -20.76
C GLU A 165 12.84 6.61 -21.64
N LEU A 166 13.84 7.32 -21.12
CA LEU A 166 14.65 8.24 -21.91
C LEU A 166 15.57 7.48 -22.88
N PRO A 167 15.74 7.95 -24.14
CA PRO A 167 16.38 7.16 -25.19
C PRO A 167 17.75 6.58 -24.80
N PRO A 168 18.69 7.34 -24.21
CA PRO A 168 20.01 6.79 -23.84
C PRO A 168 19.92 5.66 -22.80
N LEU A 169 18.98 5.76 -21.86
CA LEU A 169 18.78 4.73 -20.84
C LEU A 169 18.01 3.51 -21.40
N VAL A 170 17.08 3.72 -22.33
CA VAL A 170 16.39 2.64 -23.05
C VAL A 170 17.37 1.81 -23.87
N GLU A 171 18.34 2.45 -24.51
CA GLU A 171 19.42 1.77 -25.23
C GLU A 171 20.24 0.88 -24.29
N LEU A 172 20.63 1.37 -23.11
CA LEU A 172 21.33 0.57 -22.10
C LEU A 172 20.50 -0.62 -21.59
N VAL A 173 19.19 -0.41 -21.36
CA VAL A 173 18.28 -1.50 -20.96
C VAL A 173 18.17 -2.56 -22.06
N ARG A 174 18.10 -2.12 -23.33
CA ARG A 174 17.94 -2.97 -24.51
C ARG A 174 19.25 -3.42 -25.15
N ASP A 175 20.40 -3.12 -24.54
CA ASP A 175 21.72 -3.52 -25.04
C ASP A 175 21.81 -5.06 -25.17
N PRO A 176 22.18 -5.62 -26.33
CA PRO A 176 22.14 -7.07 -26.59
C PRO A 176 23.09 -7.91 -25.73
N SER A 177 24.03 -7.29 -25.01
CA SER A 177 24.92 -8.00 -24.09
C SER A 177 24.14 -8.71 -22.99
N GLN A 178 24.78 -9.70 -22.37
CA GLN A 178 24.26 -10.41 -21.21
C GLN A 178 24.70 -9.77 -19.89
N ASP A 179 25.42 -8.65 -19.94
CA ASP A 179 26.03 -8.04 -18.77
C ASP A 179 24.95 -7.36 -17.91
N GLU A 180 25.06 -7.50 -16.59
CA GLU A 180 24.21 -6.74 -15.68
C GLU A 180 24.74 -5.31 -15.55
N LEU A 181 23.82 -4.35 -15.36
CA LEU A 181 24.21 -2.97 -15.05
C LEU A 181 24.50 -2.87 -13.55
N SER A 182 25.56 -2.14 -13.19
CA SER A 182 25.82 -1.72 -11.82
C SER A 182 25.13 -0.37 -11.53
N PRO A 183 24.70 -0.09 -10.28
CA PRO A 183 24.22 1.25 -9.91
C PRO A 183 25.26 2.35 -10.18
N ASP A 184 26.54 2.00 -10.15
CA ASP A 184 27.66 2.89 -10.41
C ASP A 184 28.13 2.86 -11.88
N ASP A 185 27.30 2.36 -12.81
CA ASP A 185 27.67 2.32 -14.23
C ASP A 185 27.94 3.74 -14.74
N PRO A 186 29.15 4.02 -15.26
CA PRO A 186 29.54 5.38 -15.62
C PRO A 186 28.67 5.96 -16.73
N ARG A 187 28.07 5.13 -17.59
CA ARG A 187 27.17 5.58 -18.66
C ARG A 187 25.85 6.09 -18.08
N VAL A 188 25.36 5.44 -17.03
CA VAL A 188 24.13 5.84 -16.32
C VAL A 188 24.38 7.16 -15.58
N ILE A 189 25.47 7.25 -14.82
CA ILE A 189 25.83 8.47 -14.07
C ILE A 189 26.08 9.65 -15.03
N ALA A 190 26.84 9.44 -16.11
CA ALA A 190 27.12 10.47 -17.10
C ALA A 190 25.83 11.01 -17.73
N PHE A 191 24.85 10.14 -18.01
CA PHE A 191 23.56 10.58 -18.52
C PHE A 191 22.76 11.35 -17.45
N LEU A 192 22.64 10.83 -16.23
CA LEU A 192 21.87 11.47 -15.16
C LEU A 192 22.41 12.85 -14.76
N THR A 193 23.71 13.08 -14.96
CA THR A 193 24.39 14.36 -14.70
C THR A 193 24.44 15.28 -15.93
N SER A 194 23.97 14.81 -17.09
CA SER A 194 23.97 15.58 -18.34
C SER A 194 22.96 16.73 -18.32
N SER A 195 23.19 17.72 -19.20
CA SER A 195 22.24 18.80 -19.44
C SER A 195 20.90 18.31 -20.01
N GLU A 196 20.89 17.18 -20.73
CA GLU A 196 19.69 16.58 -21.29
C GLU A 196 18.77 16.04 -20.19
N ALA A 197 19.33 15.26 -19.24
CA ALA A 197 18.59 14.79 -18.08
C ALA A 197 18.04 15.97 -17.27
N ARG A 198 18.84 17.03 -17.09
CA ARG A 198 18.39 18.25 -16.41
C ARG A 198 17.23 18.93 -17.12
N ALA A 199 17.32 19.14 -18.43
CA ALA A 199 16.25 19.74 -19.22
C ALA A 199 14.96 18.88 -19.18
N PHE A 200 15.08 17.56 -19.15
CA PHE A 200 13.94 16.67 -18.95
C PHE A 200 13.29 16.88 -17.57
N MET A 201 14.09 16.93 -16.49
CA MET A 201 13.60 17.15 -15.13
C MET A 201 12.90 18.51 -15.00
N ASP A 202 13.50 19.57 -15.52
CA ASP A 202 12.93 20.93 -15.52
C ASP A 202 11.61 20.97 -16.31
N GLY A 203 11.59 20.33 -17.50
CA GLY A 203 10.39 20.22 -18.30
C GLY A 203 9.29 19.40 -17.64
N TRP A 204 9.65 18.32 -16.95
CA TRP A 204 8.70 17.51 -16.17
C TRP A 204 8.11 18.33 -15.03
N LEU A 205 8.95 19.03 -14.27
CA LEU A 205 8.54 19.89 -13.17
C LEU A 205 7.57 20.97 -13.65
N ALA A 206 7.93 21.69 -14.72
CA ALA A 206 7.09 22.73 -15.30
C ALA A 206 5.73 22.21 -15.78
N ARG A 207 5.68 21.06 -16.48
CA ARG A 207 4.42 20.43 -16.90
C ARG A 207 3.56 19.99 -15.72
N THR A 208 4.18 19.51 -14.66
CA THR A 208 3.48 19.03 -13.46
C THR A 208 2.90 20.21 -12.66
N GLN A 209 3.65 21.28 -12.50
CA GLN A 209 3.16 22.54 -11.93
C GLN A 209 2.04 23.13 -12.77
N ALA A 210 2.22 23.25 -14.09
CA ALA A 210 1.18 23.75 -14.99
C ALA A 210 -0.11 22.91 -14.89
N HIS A 211 0.01 21.58 -14.78
CA HIS A 211 -1.14 20.69 -14.56
C HIS A 211 -1.88 21.02 -13.25
N LEU A 212 -1.16 21.18 -12.13
CA LEU A 212 -1.78 21.56 -10.86
C LEU A 212 -2.44 22.93 -10.90
N VAL A 213 -1.80 23.92 -11.53
CA VAL A 213 -2.41 25.24 -11.76
C VAL A 213 -3.69 25.12 -12.58
N SER A 214 -3.71 24.26 -13.61
CA SER A 214 -4.90 24.06 -14.43
C SER A 214 -6.08 23.44 -13.69
N LEU A 215 -5.84 22.78 -12.54
CA LEU A 215 -6.88 22.28 -11.66
C LEU A 215 -7.43 23.36 -10.73
N LEU A 216 -6.70 24.46 -10.51
CA LEU A 216 -7.16 25.55 -9.66
C LEU A 216 -8.35 26.26 -10.31
N PRO A 217 -9.34 26.70 -9.51
CA PRO A 217 -10.47 27.47 -10.03
C PRO A 217 -9.96 28.72 -10.73
N THR A 218 -10.22 28.83 -12.03
CA THR A 218 -9.92 30.05 -12.77
C THR A 218 -10.74 31.16 -12.14
N THR A 219 -10.10 32.16 -11.56
CA THR A 219 -10.78 33.36 -11.05
C THR A 219 -11.32 34.11 -12.28
N THR A 220 -12.47 33.69 -12.80
CA THR A 220 -13.15 34.30 -13.95
C THR A 220 -13.78 35.65 -13.60
N ALA A 221 -13.61 36.12 -12.36
CA ALA A 221 -14.15 37.39 -11.92
C ALA A 221 -13.08 38.48 -12.06
N THR A 222 -13.48 39.59 -12.68
CA THR A 222 -12.85 40.92 -12.63
C THR A 222 -11.57 41.18 -13.45
N SER A 223 -11.65 41.07 -14.78
CA SER A 223 -10.88 42.00 -15.63
C SER A 223 -11.52 42.17 -17.01
N GLU A 224 -12.63 42.90 -17.08
CA GLU A 224 -13.10 43.46 -18.36
C GLU A 224 -12.49 44.85 -18.65
N ASN A 225 -11.66 45.42 -17.77
CA ASN A 225 -11.28 46.83 -17.87
C ASN A 225 -9.81 47.20 -17.57
N HIS A 226 -8.86 46.28 -17.46
CA HIS A 226 -7.45 46.66 -17.23
C HIS A 226 -6.52 46.37 -18.41
N ASP A 227 -6.31 47.42 -19.19
CA ASP A 227 -5.05 47.97 -19.70
C ASP A 227 -3.90 46.97 -19.99
N GLN A 228 -3.34 47.06 -21.20
CA GLN A 228 -2.38 46.16 -21.86
C GLN A 228 -0.97 46.15 -21.22
N SER A 229 -0.89 46.22 -19.91
CA SER A 229 0.34 46.36 -19.13
C SER A 229 0.95 45.00 -18.79
N VAL A 230 1.85 44.57 -19.68
CA VAL A 230 2.99 43.64 -19.46
C VAL A 230 2.62 42.22 -19.03
N ASP A 231 2.88 41.26 -19.93
CA ASP A 231 2.81 39.80 -19.79
C ASP A 231 3.56 39.24 -18.56
N ARG A 232 3.09 39.52 -17.35
CA ARG A 232 3.49 38.78 -16.16
C ARG A 232 2.58 37.58 -16.05
N HIS A 233 2.96 36.50 -16.73
CA HIS A 233 2.42 35.19 -16.41
C HIS A 233 2.61 34.95 -14.91
N PRO A 234 1.51 34.71 -14.15
CA PRO A 234 1.62 34.48 -12.71
C PRO A 234 2.54 33.29 -12.48
N ASN A 235 3.47 33.45 -11.53
CA ASN A 235 4.39 32.40 -11.14
C ASN A 235 3.58 31.18 -10.67
N HIS A 236 3.56 30.10 -11.46
CA HIS A 236 2.78 28.90 -11.17
C HIS A 236 3.03 28.38 -9.76
N LEU A 237 4.26 28.51 -9.27
CA LEU A 237 4.65 28.04 -7.95
C LEU A 237 3.97 28.84 -6.84
N GLU A 238 3.80 30.16 -6.99
CA GLU A 238 3.10 31.00 -6.02
C GLU A 238 1.63 30.59 -5.91
N LEU A 239 0.95 30.37 -7.04
CA LEU A 239 -0.45 29.93 -7.06
C LEU A 239 -0.62 28.57 -6.40
N ILE A 240 0.21 27.59 -6.75
CA ILE A 240 0.11 26.24 -6.16
C ILE A 240 0.47 26.27 -4.67
N ASN A 241 1.37 27.15 -4.22
CA ASN A 241 1.80 27.22 -2.82
C ASN A 241 0.85 27.98 -1.89
N ARG A 242 -0.24 28.56 -2.40
CA ARG A 242 -1.29 29.16 -1.55
C ARG A 242 -1.85 28.12 -0.58
N ALA A 243 -2.19 28.55 0.63
CA ALA A 243 -2.82 27.69 1.63
C ALA A 243 -4.19 27.14 1.18
N THR A 244 -4.83 27.80 0.22
CA THR A 244 -6.11 27.41 -0.37
C THR A 244 -5.98 26.46 -1.56
N SER A 245 -4.77 26.18 -2.03
CA SER A 245 -4.49 25.23 -3.10
C SER A 245 -4.49 23.80 -2.56
N VAL A 246 -5.71 23.27 -2.37
CA VAL A 246 -5.95 21.94 -1.79
C VAL A 246 -6.34 20.94 -2.88
N PHE A 247 -5.58 19.84 -2.95
CA PHE A 247 -5.76 18.79 -3.95
C PHE A 247 -6.12 17.46 -3.28
N ARG A 248 -6.92 16.67 -3.96
CA ARG A 248 -7.20 15.28 -3.64
C ARG A 248 -6.35 14.37 -4.53
N PHE A 249 -5.67 13.42 -3.91
CA PHE A 249 -4.86 12.36 -4.53
C PHE A 249 -5.53 11.01 -4.24
N PRO A 250 -5.53 10.07 -5.18
CA PRO A 250 -6.10 8.71 -4.99
C PRO A 250 -5.21 7.81 -4.10
N CYS A 251 -4.48 8.38 -3.14
CA CYS A 251 -3.54 7.63 -2.29
C CYS A 251 -4.29 7.06 -1.06
N ILE A 252 -4.39 5.73 -0.99
CA ILE A 252 -5.16 5.02 0.06
C ILE A 252 -4.58 5.27 1.47
N SER A 253 -3.28 5.52 1.60
CA SER A 253 -2.60 5.52 2.90
C SER A 253 -2.65 6.85 3.68
N HIS A 254 -3.05 7.96 3.06
CA HIS A 254 -2.90 9.30 3.66
C HIS A 254 -4.18 10.16 3.65
N GLY A 255 -5.36 9.54 3.53
CA GLY A 255 -6.63 10.27 3.38
C GLY A 255 -6.75 11.02 2.03
N GLY A 256 -5.69 10.99 1.22
CA GLY A 256 -5.68 11.50 -0.14
C GLY A 256 -5.81 13.02 -0.23
N LEU A 257 -5.50 13.82 0.78
CA LEU A 257 -5.59 15.28 0.71
C LEU A 257 -4.25 15.95 0.92
N GLY A 258 -4.02 17.03 0.19
CA GLY A 258 -2.76 17.73 0.15
C GLY A 258 -2.87 19.21 -0.10
N VAL A 259 -2.00 19.99 0.53
CA VAL A 259 -1.97 21.45 0.35
C VAL A 259 -0.60 21.90 -0.11
N GLY A 260 -0.56 22.67 -1.19
CA GLY A 260 0.68 23.23 -1.70
C GLY A 260 1.46 22.33 -2.66
N TRP A 261 2.50 22.89 -3.27
CA TRP A 261 3.39 22.17 -4.18
C TRP A 261 4.19 21.08 -3.43
N GLU A 262 4.72 21.42 -2.26
CA GLU A 262 5.50 20.55 -1.39
C GLU A 262 4.80 19.21 -1.14
N PHE A 263 3.49 19.27 -0.97
CA PHE A 263 2.68 18.08 -0.76
C PHE A 263 2.40 17.32 -2.06
N ALA A 264 1.93 18.06 -3.07
CA ALA A 264 1.54 17.48 -4.34
C ALA A 264 2.68 16.71 -5.00
N ARG A 265 3.90 17.26 -4.95
CA ARG A 265 5.09 16.59 -5.51
C ARG A 265 5.39 15.25 -4.83
N GLY A 266 5.20 15.18 -3.50
CA GLY A 266 5.47 13.97 -2.73
C GLY A 266 4.58 12.81 -3.14
N HIS A 267 3.33 13.12 -3.45
CA HIS A 267 2.38 12.14 -3.95
C HIS A 267 2.59 11.81 -5.42
N MET A 268 3.10 12.73 -6.23
CA MET A 268 3.37 12.45 -7.65
C MET A 268 4.60 11.54 -7.86
N HIS A 269 5.57 11.56 -6.94
CA HIS A 269 6.77 10.72 -7.01
C HIS A 269 6.53 9.24 -6.64
N VAL A 270 5.53 8.96 -5.80
CA VAL A 270 5.39 7.68 -5.08
C VAL A 270 4.90 6.51 -5.94
N PHE A 271 4.25 6.76 -7.06
CA PHE A 271 3.59 5.68 -7.80
C PHE A 271 4.57 5.01 -8.77
N GLY A 272 4.61 3.67 -8.77
CA GLY A 272 5.46 2.86 -9.66
C GLY A 272 5.03 2.94 -11.13
N ASP A 273 5.25 1.88 -11.93
CA ASP A 273 4.94 1.85 -13.37
C ASP A 273 3.46 2.20 -13.75
N GLU A 274 2.57 2.43 -12.77
CA GLU A 274 1.18 2.88 -12.97
C GLU A 274 0.94 4.40 -12.91
N VAL A 275 1.98 5.26 -12.84
CA VAL A 275 1.86 6.74 -12.71
C VAL A 275 0.83 7.39 -13.64
N TRP A 276 0.67 6.88 -14.86
CA TRP A 276 -0.30 7.41 -15.82
C TRP A 276 -1.75 7.36 -15.34
N ARG A 277 -2.13 6.37 -14.52
CA ARG A 277 -3.48 6.31 -13.93
C ARG A 277 -3.67 7.40 -12.88
N TYR A 278 -2.60 7.80 -12.19
CA TYR A 278 -2.65 8.66 -11.02
C TYR A 278 -2.61 10.16 -11.35
N ARG A 279 -1.88 10.55 -12.40
CA ARG A 279 -1.84 11.96 -12.85
C ARG A 279 -3.23 12.47 -13.27
N LYS A 280 -4.07 11.59 -13.81
CA LYS A 280 -5.45 11.90 -14.23
C LYS A 280 -6.47 11.94 -13.08
N SER A 281 -6.07 11.50 -11.89
CA SER A 281 -6.96 11.42 -10.72
C SER A 281 -6.61 12.42 -9.62
N VAL A 282 -5.65 13.32 -9.87
CA VAL A 282 -5.47 14.47 -8.99
C VAL A 282 -6.59 15.45 -9.26
N GLU A 283 -7.36 15.78 -8.23
CA GLU A 283 -8.51 16.66 -8.32
C GLU A 283 -8.32 17.86 -7.40
N PHE A 284 -8.88 19.01 -7.76
CA PHE A 284 -8.98 20.13 -6.83
C PHE A 284 -10.10 19.89 -5.82
N SER A 285 -9.85 20.15 -4.54
CA SER A 285 -10.83 19.95 -3.47
C SER A 285 -11.47 21.28 -3.09
N GLU A 286 -12.63 21.59 -3.67
CA GLU A 286 -13.39 22.81 -3.33
C GLU A 286 -13.74 22.87 -1.83
N GLN A 287 -14.09 21.73 -1.23
CA GLN A 287 -14.33 21.67 0.20
C GLN A 287 -13.05 21.99 0.98
N GLY A 288 -11.93 21.34 0.63
CA GLY A 288 -10.66 21.59 1.30
C GLY A 288 -10.20 23.04 1.18
N ARG A 289 -10.40 23.66 0.01
CA ARG A 289 -10.19 25.09 -0.23
C ARG A 289 -11.06 25.95 0.70
N ALA A 290 -12.36 25.67 0.79
CA ALA A 290 -13.29 26.42 1.64
C ALA A 290 -12.90 26.30 3.12
N THR A 291 -12.47 25.11 3.56
CA THR A 291 -11.94 24.89 4.91
C THR A 291 -10.68 25.71 5.13
N ALA A 292 -9.69 25.62 4.23
CA ALA A 292 -8.46 26.38 4.32
C ALA A 292 -8.71 27.89 4.38
N GLN A 293 -9.60 28.40 3.53
CA GLN A 293 -9.99 29.81 3.51
C GLN A 293 -10.60 30.24 4.85
N SER A 294 -11.53 29.45 5.42
CA SER A 294 -12.10 29.74 6.74
C SER A 294 -11.04 29.80 7.85
N LEU A 295 -9.99 28.99 7.77
CA LEU A 295 -8.87 29.01 8.73
C LEU A 295 -7.97 30.23 8.54
N VAL A 296 -7.70 30.63 7.29
CA VAL A 296 -6.97 31.85 6.93
C VAL A 296 -7.70 33.09 7.46
N ASP A 297 -9.02 33.16 7.27
CA ASP A 297 -9.87 34.25 7.75
C ASP A 297 -9.86 34.34 9.27
N LEU A 298 -9.91 33.20 9.98
CA LEU A 298 -9.83 33.14 11.45
C LEU A 298 -8.51 33.70 11.99
N LEU A 299 -7.43 33.60 11.23
CA LEU A 299 -6.13 34.16 11.59
C LEU A 299 -5.96 35.62 11.16
N GLY A 300 -6.95 36.20 10.48
CA GLY A 300 -6.86 37.55 9.92
C GLY A 300 -5.78 37.69 8.85
N MET A 301 -5.49 36.60 8.12
CA MET A 301 -4.48 36.58 7.06
C MET A 301 -5.13 36.82 5.69
N HIS A 302 -4.34 37.24 4.71
CA HIS A 302 -4.81 37.44 3.34
C HIS A 302 -4.96 36.12 2.59
N ASN A 303 -5.86 36.06 1.59
CA ASN A 303 -6.15 34.86 0.79
C ASN A 303 -4.95 34.33 -0.01
N GLU A 304 -3.93 35.16 -0.19
CA GLU A 304 -2.71 34.83 -0.91
C GLU A 304 -1.62 34.22 -0.01
N VAL A 305 -1.91 34.02 1.28
CA VAL A 305 -1.00 33.37 2.22
C VAL A 305 -0.57 32.00 1.71
N SER A 306 0.73 31.74 1.78
CA SER A 306 1.30 30.46 1.43
C SER A 306 1.04 29.40 2.50
N ALA A 307 1.08 28.13 2.09
CA ALA A 307 0.99 27.02 3.02
C ALA A 307 2.12 27.04 4.07
N ALA A 308 3.32 27.48 3.69
CA ALA A 308 4.46 27.60 4.59
C ALA A 308 4.26 28.70 5.66
N GLU A 309 3.67 29.84 5.28
CA GLU A 309 3.31 30.88 6.25
C GLU A 309 2.24 30.40 7.23
N MET A 310 1.25 29.64 6.75
CA MET A 310 0.25 29.01 7.63
C MET A 310 0.88 27.99 8.59
N ASP A 311 1.81 27.15 8.10
CA ASP A 311 2.58 26.22 8.95
C ASP A 311 3.37 27.00 10.03
N GLY A 312 4.02 28.10 9.66
CA GLY A 312 4.80 28.96 10.55
C GLY A 312 3.99 29.66 11.64
N LYS A 313 2.66 29.81 11.50
CA LYS A 313 1.81 30.36 12.56
C LYS A 313 1.68 29.45 13.77
N GLY A 314 1.86 28.14 13.61
CA GLY A 314 1.72 27.17 14.69
C GLY A 314 0.34 27.20 15.37
N ALA A 315 -0.68 27.77 14.73
CA ALA A 315 -2.00 27.92 15.31
C ALA A 315 -2.67 26.56 15.54
N ARG A 316 -3.57 26.50 16.53
CA ARG A 316 -4.38 25.32 16.83
C ARG A 316 -5.85 25.67 16.70
N PHE A 317 -6.62 24.73 16.17
CA PHE A 317 -8.03 24.91 15.92
C PHE A 317 -8.83 23.76 16.50
N VAL A 318 -10.08 24.04 16.80
CA VAL A 318 -11.02 23.05 17.31
C VAL A 318 -12.21 23.01 16.38
N CYS A 319 -12.55 21.82 15.87
CA CYS A 319 -13.75 21.63 15.07
C CYS A 319 -14.98 21.97 15.91
N GLY A 320 -15.89 22.80 15.39
CA GLY A 320 -17.11 23.22 16.07
C GLY A 320 -18.29 22.26 15.89
N ARG A 321 -18.20 21.35 14.93
CA ARG A 321 -19.27 20.39 14.57
C ARG A 321 -19.20 19.07 15.30
N CYS A 322 -18.01 18.59 15.59
CA CYS A 322 -17.86 17.33 16.31
C CYS A 322 -18.55 17.42 17.68
N PRO A 323 -19.17 16.32 18.16
CA PRO A 323 -19.66 16.27 19.52
C PRO A 323 -18.49 16.45 20.49
N ILE A 324 -18.76 17.02 21.66
CA ILE A 324 -17.75 17.15 22.72
C ILE A 324 -17.67 15.80 23.43
N PRO A 325 -16.57 15.02 23.28
CA PRO A 325 -16.42 13.79 24.04
C PRO A 325 -16.15 14.12 25.52
N SER A 326 -16.23 13.11 26.39
CA SER A 326 -15.97 13.24 27.83
C SER A 326 -14.61 13.88 28.17
N HIS A 327 -13.64 13.75 27.27
CA HIS A 327 -12.27 14.24 27.44
C HIS A 327 -12.00 15.60 26.76
N GLY A 328 -13.03 16.28 26.24
CA GLY A 328 -12.88 17.55 25.53
C GLY A 328 -12.56 17.39 24.04
N ARG A 329 -12.59 18.50 23.30
CA ARG A 329 -12.34 18.48 21.85
C ARG A 329 -10.84 18.40 21.57
N GLN A 330 -10.47 17.69 20.51
CA GLN A 330 -9.09 17.66 20.03
C GLN A 330 -8.74 19.01 19.37
N ALA A 331 -7.57 19.55 19.71
CA ALA A 331 -6.98 20.67 19.01
C ALA A 331 -6.13 20.14 17.85
N LEU A 332 -6.36 20.67 16.66
CA LEU A 332 -5.79 20.23 15.39
C LEU A 332 -4.93 21.34 14.78
N GLN A 333 -3.90 20.95 14.02
CA GLN A 333 -3.19 21.82 13.10
C GLN A 333 -4.04 22.13 11.87
N TRP A 334 -3.76 23.23 11.17
CA TRP A 334 -4.61 23.68 10.05
C TRP A 334 -4.72 22.65 8.90
N ARG A 335 -3.66 21.88 8.61
CA ARG A 335 -3.72 20.79 7.62
C ARG A 335 -4.59 19.62 8.08
N GLU A 336 -4.50 19.27 9.37
CA GLU A 336 -5.36 18.25 9.98
C GLU A 336 -6.83 18.70 10.00
N CYS A 337 -7.09 20.01 10.16
CA CYS A 337 -8.43 20.56 10.04
C CYS A 337 -9.01 20.36 8.64
N ILE A 338 -8.23 20.61 7.59
CA ILE A 338 -8.66 20.40 6.20
C ILE A 338 -9.00 18.93 5.97
N GLN A 339 -8.12 18.02 6.38
CA GLN A 339 -8.38 16.59 6.26
C GLN A 339 -9.63 16.18 7.03
N HIS A 340 -9.73 16.58 8.29
CA HIS A 340 -10.87 16.28 9.15
C HIS A 340 -12.19 16.82 8.57
N ASP A 341 -12.21 18.04 8.03
CA ASP A 341 -13.44 18.59 7.44
C ASP A 341 -13.90 17.80 6.23
N VAL A 342 -12.99 17.44 5.33
CA VAL A 342 -13.33 16.72 4.09
C VAL A 342 -13.78 15.29 4.38
N GLU A 343 -13.24 14.65 5.43
CA GLU A 343 -13.60 13.28 5.80
C GLU A 343 -14.91 13.22 6.61
N GLU A 344 -15.12 14.15 7.54
CA GLU A 344 -16.17 14.02 8.57
C GLU A 344 -17.33 15.03 8.40
N HIS A 345 -17.11 16.12 7.67
CA HIS A 345 -18.06 17.23 7.58
C HIS A 345 -18.37 17.62 6.13
N LYS A 346 -19.37 18.48 5.94
CA LYS A 346 -19.73 19.05 4.63
C LYS A 346 -19.46 20.54 4.51
N THR A 347 -19.29 21.21 5.65
CA THR A 347 -19.11 22.66 5.70
C THR A 347 -18.20 22.97 6.88
N PRO A 348 -17.26 23.91 6.74
CA PRO A 348 -16.29 24.20 7.79
C PRO A 348 -16.95 24.88 9.00
N SER A 349 -16.47 24.56 10.20
CA SER A 349 -16.80 25.27 11.43
C SER A 349 -15.64 25.09 12.38
N TRP A 350 -14.88 26.16 12.60
CA TRP A 350 -13.64 26.12 13.34
C TRP A 350 -13.59 27.21 14.40
N PHE A 351 -12.99 26.89 15.54
CA PHE A 351 -12.67 27.84 16.59
C PHE A 351 -11.16 27.92 16.74
N LEU A 352 -10.63 29.15 16.77
CA LEU A 352 -9.22 29.39 17.03
C LEU A 352 -8.93 29.19 18.52
N VAL A 353 -7.94 28.38 18.84
CA VAL A 353 -7.46 28.21 20.22
C VAL A 353 -6.68 29.47 20.62
N SER A 354 -6.89 29.95 21.84
CA SER A 354 -6.20 31.17 22.30
C SER A 354 -4.67 31.02 22.25
N PRO A 355 -3.90 32.11 22.09
CA PRO A 355 -2.44 32.03 22.03
C PRO A 355 -1.83 31.32 23.24
N LEU A 356 -2.35 31.61 24.45
CA LEU A 356 -1.90 30.99 25.69
C LEU A 356 -2.14 29.47 25.73
N ALA A 357 -3.30 29.01 25.26
CA ALA A 357 -3.60 27.59 25.20
C ALA A 357 -2.84 26.87 24.08
N THR A 358 -2.59 27.56 22.95
CA THR A 358 -1.75 27.05 21.87
C THR A 358 -0.31 26.85 22.37
N ALA A 359 0.24 27.80 23.14
CA ALA A 359 1.57 27.68 23.73
C ALA A 359 1.68 26.47 24.67
N ASP A 360 0.69 26.24 25.54
CA ASP A 360 0.67 25.04 26.39
C ASP A 360 0.56 23.74 25.59
N LEU A 361 -0.26 23.71 24.53
CA LEU A 361 -0.36 22.55 23.64
C LEU A 361 0.99 22.25 22.99
N LEU A 362 1.65 23.25 22.42
CA LEU A 362 2.97 23.11 21.80
C LEU A 362 4.01 22.61 22.79
N ARG A 363 4.04 23.15 24.02
CA ARG A 363 4.95 22.68 25.07
C ARG A 363 4.69 21.23 25.45
N ARG A 364 3.44 20.76 25.48
CA ARG A 364 3.13 19.33 25.72
C ARG A 364 3.52 18.44 24.56
N GLU A 365 3.29 18.89 23.33
CA GLU A 365 3.80 18.20 22.15
C GLU A 365 5.33 18.09 22.20
N GLU A 366 6.00 19.09 22.78
CA GLU A 366 7.44 19.08 23.04
C GLU A 366 7.86 18.07 24.14
N GLU A 367 7.12 18.02 25.24
CA GLU A 367 7.39 17.11 26.36
C GLU A 367 7.03 15.65 26.08
N ASP A 368 6.07 15.40 25.19
CA ASP A 368 5.77 14.06 24.72
C ASP A 368 7.02 13.51 23.99
N THR A 369 7.69 12.58 24.68
CA THR A 369 8.98 11.99 24.29
C THR A 369 9.05 11.59 22.81
N PRO A 370 10.23 11.64 22.16
CA PRO A 370 10.43 11.19 20.78
C PRO A 370 9.89 9.78 20.48
N ALA A 371 9.90 8.90 21.49
CA ALA A 371 9.29 7.56 21.40
C ALA A 371 7.78 7.62 21.10
N ARG A 372 7.05 8.56 21.70
CA ARG A 372 5.63 8.83 21.39
C ARG A 372 5.44 9.59 20.08
N ARG A 373 6.30 10.56 19.75
CA ARG A 373 6.25 11.27 18.46
C ARG A 373 6.48 10.36 17.25
N SER A 374 7.22 9.27 17.41
CA SER A 374 7.42 8.27 16.35
C SER A 374 6.13 7.54 15.92
N MET A 375 5.07 7.61 16.72
CA MET A 375 3.78 6.94 16.47
C MET A 375 2.62 7.87 16.10
N ALA A 376 2.77 9.19 16.29
CA ALA A 376 1.82 10.17 15.77
C ALA A 376 2.19 10.49 14.31
N PRO A 377 1.22 10.73 13.41
CA PRO A 377 1.51 11.24 12.08
C PRO A 377 1.92 12.71 12.20
N THR A 378 3.11 12.99 12.74
CA THR A 378 3.84 14.17 12.27
C THR A 378 3.93 13.97 10.77
N TRP A 379 3.46 14.92 9.98
CA TRP A 379 3.63 14.94 8.53
C TRP A 379 5.12 15.15 8.27
N PRO A 380 5.96 14.10 8.10
CA PRO A 380 7.37 14.32 7.85
C PRO A 380 7.45 14.42 6.33
N HIS A 381 7.48 15.65 5.83
CA HIS A 381 7.70 16.02 4.43
C HIS A 381 8.12 14.81 3.56
N ALA A 382 7.10 14.19 2.95
CA ALA A 382 7.18 13.17 1.92
C ALA A 382 8.32 12.12 2.01
N ALA A 383 8.50 11.50 3.19
CA ALA A 383 9.15 10.19 3.24
C ALA A 383 8.44 9.20 2.29
N PRO A 384 9.14 8.34 1.52
CA PRO A 384 8.53 7.47 0.52
C PRO A 384 7.39 6.63 1.09
N CYS A 385 6.19 6.81 0.51
CA CYS A 385 4.94 6.15 0.90
C CYS A 385 5.05 4.61 1.01
N GLU A 386 6.02 3.98 0.37
CA GLU A 386 6.26 2.54 0.42
C GLU A 386 6.55 1.99 1.82
N ARG A 387 7.01 2.81 2.79
CA ARG A 387 7.30 2.33 4.15
C ARG A 387 6.12 2.37 5.14
N ARG A 388 4.95 2.91 4.77
CA ARG A 388 3.78 3.02 5.67
C ARG A 388 2.70 1.99 5.34
N ARG A 389 2.99 0.69 5.52
CA ARG A 389 2.02 -0.41 5.33
C ARG A 389 1.24 -0.84 6.58
N SER A 390 1.38 -0.13 7.69
CA SER A 390 0.52 -0.31 8.87
C SER A 390 -0.25 0.97 9.12
N SER A 391 -1.57 0.93 8.99
CA SER A 391 -2.42 1.89 9.71
C SER A 391 -2.01 1.83 11.18
N PRO A 392 -1.55 2.92 11.81
CA PRO A 392 -1.47 2.92 13.26
C PRO A 392 -2.90 2.81 13.80
N PRO A 393 -3.11 2.13 14.93
CA PRO A 393 -4.36 2.24 15.66
C PRO A 393 -4.68 3.73 15.88
N GLN A 394 -5.95 4.11 15.78
CA GLN A 394 -6.42 5.34 16.41
C GLN A 394 -6.18 5.18 17.92
N TRP A 395 -5.03 5.65 18.42
CA TRP A 395 -4.73 5.65 19.84
C TRP A 395 -5.57 6.72 20.51
N LYS A 396 -6.78 6.32 20.90
CA LYS A 396 -7.56 7.01 21.92
C LYS A 396 -6.74 6.93 23.21
N PHE A 397 -6.51 8.07 23.84
CA PHE A 397 -6.05 8.13 25.22
C PHE A 397 -6.93 7.20 26.08
N LYS A 398 -6.40 6.06 26.51
CA LYS A 398 -6.88 5.35 27.68
C LYS A 398 -6.09 5.91 28.85
N LEU A 399 -6.74 6.78 29.63
CA LEU A 399 -6.31 6.97 31.00
C LEU A 399 -6.81 5.72 31.74
N ASP A 400 -5.90 4.78 32.04
CA ASP A 400 -6.18 3.77 33.05
C ASP A 400 -6.17 4.49 34.41
N LEU A 401 -7.31 5.08 34.74
CA LEU A 401 -7.66 5.46 36.10
C LEU A 401 -8.02 4.16 36.81
N GLU A 402 -7.03 3.53 37.45
CA GLU A 402 -7.31 2.70 38.61
C GLU A 402 -7.93 3.61 39.67
N LEU A 403 -9.26 3.71 39.66
CA LEU A 403 -10.04 4.28 40.74
C LEU A 403 -9.81 3.41 41.98
N HIS A 404 -8.89 3.84 42.85
CA HIS A 404 -8.99 3.48 44.26
C HIS A 404 -10.34 4.00 44.76
N ARG A 405 -11.30 3.07 44.91
CA ARG A 405 -12.57 3.33 45.55
C ARG A 405 -12.32 3.62 47.02
N ASP A 406 -12.35 4.89 47.39
CA ASP A 406 -12.51 5.30 48.77
C ASP A 406 -13.92 4.91 49.25
N PRO A 407 -14.08 4.05 50.29
CA PRO A 407 -15.38 3.59 50.76
C PRO A 407 -16.27 4.68 51.37
N TRP A 408 -15.79 5.92 51.50
CA TRP A 408 -16.53 7.02 52.11
C TRP A 408 -17.29 7.94 51.14
N LEU A 409 -17.12 7.77 49.82
CA LEU A 409 -17.88 8.54 48.83
C LEU A 409 -19.18 7.83 48.45
N LYS A 410 -20.32 8.35 48.94
CA LYS A 410 -21.64 7.94 48.44
C LYS A 410 -21.73 8.17 46.93
N PRO A 411 -22.23 7.21 46.13
CA PRO A 411 -22.44 7.43 44.70
C PRO A 411 -23.44 8.57 44.52
N LEU A 412 -23.02 9.62 43.82
CA LEU A 412 -23.95 10.65 43.35
C LEU A 412 -24.96 10.00 42.39
N PRO A 413 -26.25 10.38 42.47
CA PRO A 413 -27.26 9.82 41.58
C PRO A 413 -26.90 10.13 40.11
N PRO A 414 -27.25 9.24 39.16
CA PRO A 414 -27.06 9.51 37.76
C PRO A 414 -27.96 10.69 37.36
N MET A 415 -27.37 11.89 37.23
CA MET A 415 -28.07 13.01 36.60
C MET A 415 -28.27 12.66 35.13
N ARG A 416 -29.55 12.59 34.74
CA ARG A 416 -29.99 12.56 33.34
C ARG A 416 -29.20 13.61 32.56
N ALA A 417 -28.63 13.21 31.43
CA ALA A 417 -27.96 14.10 30.50
C ALA A 417 -28.91 15.28 30.18
N ARG A 418 -28.61 16.46 30.75
CA ARG A 418 -29.25 17.69 30.31
C ARG A 418 -28.78 17.92 28.88
N ILE A 419 -29.71 17.83 27.95
CA ILE A 419 -29.57 18.37 26.59
C ILE A 419 -29.09 19.81 26.77
N LEU A 420 -27.91 20.12 26.23
CA LEU A 420 -27.40 21.49 26.17
C LEU A 420 -28.44 22.34 25.45
N GLU A 421 -29.02 23.32 26.14
CA GLU A 421 -29.89 24.33 25.53
C GLU A 421 -29.12 24.99 24.37
N ALA A 422 -29.73 24.99 23.17
CA ALA A 422 -29.18 25.65 22.00
C ALA A 422 -28.86 27.11 22.35
N GLY A 423 -27.58 27.49 22.27
CA GLY A 423 -27.11 28.85 22.54
C GLY A 423 -26.18 29.02 23.76
N LYS A 424 -26.07 28.04 24.67
CA LYS A 424 -25.09 28.11 25.77
C LYS A 424 -23.74 27.54 25.36
N ARG A 425 -22.73 28.42 25.24
CA ARG A 425 -21.35 28.08 24.88
C ARG A 425 -20.73 27.14 25.93
N PRO A 426 -20.00 26.08 25.55
CA PRO A 426 -19.24 25.28 26.52
C PRO A 426 -18.14 26.16 27.10
N ALA A 427 -18.23 26.47 28.39
CA ALA A 427 -17.16 27.17 29.10
C ALA A 427 -15.93 26.26 29.22
N ILE A 428 -14.76 26.80 28.89
CA ILE A 428 -13.47 26.14 29.10
C ILE A 428 -12.77 26.86 30.25
N PHE A 429 -12.16 26.11 31.16
CA PHE A 429 -11.56 26.60 32.39
C PHE A 429 -10.08 26.23 32.47
N ARG A 430 -9.27 27.09 33.10
CA ARG A 430 -7.87 26.86 33.47
C ARG A 430 -7.77 26.84 34.99
N CYS A 431 -7.04 25.89 35.58
CA CYS A 431 -6.77 25.91 37.02
C CYS A 431 -5.80 27.04 37.40
N THR A 432 -6.15 27.87 38.39
CA THR A 432 -5.30 28.99 38.84
C THR A 432 -4.11 28.50 39.66
N HIS A 433 -4.23 27.38 40.37
CA HIS A 433 -3.12 26.81 41.16
C HIS A 433 -2.01 26.27 40.27
N CYS A 434 -2.34 25.44 39.28
CA CYS A 434 -1.39 25.03 38.24
C CYS A 434 -0.77 26.23 37.51
N ALA A 435 -1.54 27.31 37.31
CA ALA A 435 -1.06 28.51 36.64
C ALA A 435 -0.02 29.31 37.45
N VAL A 436 0.05 29.12 38.78
CA VAL A 436 1.04 29.78 39.64
C VAL A 436 2.29 28.92 39.79
N GLU A 437 2.10 27.61 40.01
CA GLU A 437 3.19 26.65 40.19
C GLU A 437 3.97 26.42 38.89
N GLU A 438 3.25 26.40 37.78
CA GLU A 438 3.77 26.10 36.45
C GLU A 438 3.17 27.13 35.45
N PRO A 439 3.63 28.40 35.45
CA PRO A 439 3.00 29.48 34.70
C PRO A 439 2.93 29.21 33.18
N ASP A 440 3.86 28.41 32.67
CA ASP A 440 3.98 28.00 31.28
C ASP A 440 3.07 26.81 30.91
N ILE A 441 2.32 26.27 31.87
CA ILE A 441 1.46 25.08 31.75
C ILE A 441 -0.02 25.48 31.90
N VAL A 442 -0.77 25.41 30.81
CA VAL A 442 -2.18 25.85 30.71
C VAL A 442 -3.11 24.72 30.30
N LYS A 443 -3.37 23.78 31.22
CA LYS A 443 -4.39 22.75 30.98
C LYS A 443 -5.79 23.35 30.95
N LEU A 444 -6.46 23.14 29.82
CA LEU A 444 -7.85 23.49 29.62
C LEU A 444 -8.78 22.34 30.00
N PHE A 445 -9.85 22.68 30.69
CA PHE A 445 -10.81 21.74 31.27
C PHE A 445 -12.24 22.17 30.96
N ASN A 446 -13.16 21.22 30.84
CA ASN A 446 -14.59 21.52 30.99
C ASN A 446 -14.93 21.69 32.49
N GLU A 447 -16.09 22.28 32.79
CA GLU A 447 -16.54 22.60 34.16
C GLU A 447 -16.46 21.42 35.13
N ARG A 448 -16.79 20.21 34.68
CA ARG A 448 -16.71 19.01 35.52
C ARG A 448 -15.26 18.58 35.76
N SER A 449 -14.46 18.56 34.70
CA SER A 449 -13.07 18.10 34.75
C SER A 449 -12.14 19.07 35.47
N ILE A 450 -12.43 20.38 35.45
CA ILE A 450 -11.64 21.37 36.21
C ILE A 450 -11.82 21.11 37.71
N TRP A 451 -13.06 20.85 38.12
CA TRP A 451 -13.38 20.58 39.50
C TRP A 451 -12.63 19.34 40.02
N VAL A 452 -12.72 18.22 39.28
CA VAL A 452 -12.01 16.99 39.63
C VAL A 452 -10.50 17.22 39.69
N HIS A 453 -9.95 17.93 38.71
CA HIS A 453 -8.53 18.25 38.69
C HIS A 453 -8.08 19.09 39.90
N VAL A 454 -8.85 20.10 40.29
CA VAL A 454 -8.52 20.92 41.47
C VAL A 454 -8.52 20.08 42.73
N VAL A 455 -9.52 19.21 42.90
CA VAL A 455 -9.62 18.31 44.06
C VAL A 455 -8.44 17.34 44.11
N ASP A 456 -8.17 16.66 42.99
CA ASP A 456 -7.22 15.56 42.95
C ASP A 456 -5.77 16.05 42.97
N LYS A 457 -5.42 17.08 42.19
CA LYS A 457 -4.02 17.51 42.01
C LYS A 457 -3.54 18.47 43.10
N HIS A 458 -4.42 19.37 43.56
CA HIS A 458 -4.04 20.38 44.55
C HIS A 458 -4.45 20.00 45.98
N ALA A 459 -4.75 18.71 46.19
CA ALA A 459 -5.00 18.08 47.49
C ALA A 459 -5.92 18.92 48.40
N TYR A 460 -7.09 19.30 47.87
CA TYR A 460 -8.10 20.06 48.61
C TYR A 460 -8.75 19.19 49.69
N VAL A 461 -8.05 18.97 50.81
CA VAL A 461 -8.58 18.24 51.96
C VAL A 461 -9.49 19.17 52.76
N GLY A 462 -10.80 18.94 52.67
CA GLY A 462 -11.79 19.52 53.58
C GLY A 462 -12.45 20.84 53.14
N ARG A 463 -12.09 21.41 51.99
CA ARG A 463 -12.78 22.59 51.41
C ARG A 463 -13.25 22.28 49.99
N ARG A 464 -14.48 22.66 49.65
CA ARG A 464 -14.95 22.60 48.26
C ARG A 464 -14.18 23.62 47.42
N PRO A 465 -13.68 23.24 46.23
CA PRO A 465 -13.12 24.19 45.28
C PRO A 465 -14.09 25.35 45.01
N ASP A 466 -13.57 26.56 44.93
CA ASP A 466 -14.31 27.79 44.65
C ASP A 466 -13.98 28.36 43.26
N GLU A 467 -14.78 29.32 42.77
CA GLU A 467 -14.58 29.91 41.44
C GLU A 467 -13.25 30.66 41.28
N ARG A 468 -12.47 30.87 42.35
CA ARG A 468 -11.13 31.48 42.30
C ARG A 468 -10.06 30.45 41.99
N ASP A 469 -10.38 29.16 42.11
CA ASP A 469 -9.47 28.04 41.84
C ASP A 469 -9.32 27.75 40.34
N TRP A 470 -10.11 28.42 39.50
CA TRP A 470 -9.98 28.39 38.06
C TRP A 470 -10.40 29.70 37.39
N THR A 471 -9.90 29.93 36.18
CA THR A 471 -10.31 31.06 35.33
C THR A 471 -10.98 30.53 34.08
N LYS A 472 -12.13 31.11 33.72
CA LYS A 472 -12.79 30.81 32.45
C LYS A 472 -11.96 31.41 31.31
N VAL A 473 -11.57 30.56 30.35
CA VAL A 473 -10.82 30.96 29.17
C VAL A 473 -11.81 31.33 28.07
N GLU A 474 -11.70 32.56 27.56
CA GLU A 474 -12.49 33.00 26.42
C GLU A 474 -11.96 32.36 25.13
N LEU A 475 -12.84 31.67 24.42
CA LEU A 475 -12.59 31.28 23.04
C LEU A 475 -12.93 32.47 22.14
N LEU A 476 -11.95 32.89 21.35
CA LEU A 476 -12.16 33.92 20.35
C LEU A 476 -12.96 33.32 19.19
N MET A 477 -14.19 33.80 19.03
CA MET A 477 -15.02 33.50 17.88
C MET A 477 -14.69 34.51 16.77
N PRO A 478 -14.76 34.12 15.49
CA PRO A 478 -14.82 35.11 14.42
C PRO A 478 -15.99 36.05 14.68
N ARG A 479 -15.77 37.36 14.52
CA ARG A 479 -16.88 38.31 14.43
C ARG A 479 -17.69 37.90 13.20
N LEU A 480 -18.95 37.52 13.39
CA LEU A 480 -19.88 37.36 12.28
C LEU A 480 -19.96 38.73 11.59
N ALA A 481 -19.48 38.79 10.35
CA ALA A 481 -19.60 39.96 9.49
C ALA A 481 -21.04 40.10 8.99
#